data_AF-A0A927JKX1-F1
#
_entry.id   AF-A0A927JKX1-F1
#
_cell.length_a   1.000
_cell.length_b   1.000
_cell.length_c   1.000
_cell.angle_alpha   90.00
_cell.angle_beta   90.00
_cell.angle_gamma   90.00
#
_symmetry.space_group_name_H-M   'P 1'
#
loop_
_entity.id
_entity.type
_entity.pdbx_description
1 polymer ?
#
loop_
_entity_poly.entity_id
_entity_poly.type
_entity_poly.pdbx_seq_one_letter_code
_entity_poly.pdbx_strand_id
1 'polypeptide(L)'
;MAVMTEAGADDGGDRDRSPFHLAGVRARQEMQTIDRLADSMHLASFRDYLEVAVQSMSTPVPDVLAMVGSDVASALHSLRPSQAWPSLAGRDRRPIPLLEWRIPTFGGRRGRPRGPRTDAYALPYRIGDAIVSDGALADWVQVAVSGPSLEVTMRGGSFELSTVAGRAKVLLTARLPATVVSACVGRRLDSLVAHPLFADRDYIVTGAEHLDGGTAIEFDVGQVIVSTS
;
A
#
# COMPACT_ATOMS: atom_id res chain seq x y z
N MET A 1 83.18 17.64 22.16
CA MET A 1 82.48 18.77 21.50
C MET A 1 81.18 18.20 20.96
N ALA A 2 80.12 18.07 21.76
CA ALA A 2 79.22 19.11 22.27
C ALA A 2 78.47 19.84 21.14
N VAL A 3 77.27 19.34 20.80
CA VAL A 3 76.05 20.15 20.61
C VAL A 3 74.85 19.28 21.04
N MET A 4 74.23 19.68 22.15
CA MET A 4 72.84 19.38 22.51
C MET A 4 71.94 20.45 21.88
N THR A 5 70.76 20.05 21.40
CA THR A 5 69.53 20.87 21.31
C THR A 5 68.36 19.89 21.18
N GLU A 6 67.61 19.61 22.26
CA GLU A 6 66.26 20.17 22.57
C GLU A 6 65.26 20.07 21.40
N ALA A 7 64.25 19.20 21.47
CA ALA A 7 62.96 19.35 22.19
C ALA A 7 62.01 20.37 21.53
N GLY A 8 60.78 19.93 21.23
CA GLY A 8 59.67 20.78 20.73
C GLY A 8 58.73 19.97 19.84
N ALA A 9 57.80 19.19 20.39
CA ALA A 9 56.48 19.60 20.85
C ALA A 9 55.41 19.29 19.78
N ASP A 10 54.62 18.27 20.12
CA ASP A 10 53.21 18.14 19.78
C ASP A 10 52.52 19.50 19.82
N ASP A 11 51.87 19.90 18.73
CA ASP A 11 50.72 20.81 18.82
C ASP A 11 49.83 20.63 17.59
N GLY A 12 48.89 19.69 17.70
CA GLY A 12 47.54 20.17 18.04
C GLY A 12 47.00 21.27 17.14
N GLY A 13 47.20 21.17 15.82
CA GLY A 13 46.50 21.99 14.85
C GLY A 13 45.03 21.59 14.72
N ASP A 14 44.30 21.58 15.85
CA ASP A 14 42.85 21.71 16.00
C ASP A 14 42.45 23.06 15.39
N ARG A 15 42.64 23.16 14.07
CA ARG A 15 42.25 24.30 13.25
C ARG A 15 40.74 24.32 13.24
N ASP A 16 40.24 25.00 14.26
CA ASP A 16 39.16 25.94 14.12
C ASP A 16 37.92 25.28 13.52
N ARG A 17 37.41 24.26 14.24
CA ARG A 17 35.98 23.96 14.18
C ARG A 17 35.27 25.16 14.78
N SER A 18 35.13 26.20 13.96
CA SER A 18 34.44 27.44 14.28
C SER A 18 33.23 27.12 15.17
N PRO A 19 33.01 27.85 16.28
CA PRO A 19 31.85 27.63 17.15
C PRO A 19 30.52 27.55 16.37
N PHE A 20 30.44 28.25 15.23
CA PHE A 20 29.32 28.18 14.28
C PHE A 20 29.16 26.82 13.59
N HIS A 21 30.25 26.14 13.23
CA HIS A 21 30.23 24.80 12.66
C HIS A 21 29.76 23.76 13.69
N LEU A 22 30.27 23.80 14.92
CA LEU A 22 29.85 22.91 16.00
C LEU A 22 28.39 23.15 16.39
N ALA A 23 27.96 24.41 16.48
CA ALA A 23 26.56 24.77 16.67
C ALA A 23 25.66 24.25 15.53
N GLY A 24 26.10 24.36 14.27
CA GLY A 24 25.36 23.85 13.11
C GLY A 24 25.30 22.33 13.01
N VAL A 25 26.31 21.59 13.50
CA VAL A 25 26.24 20.12 13.62
C VAL A 25 25.26 19.73 14.72
N ARG A 26 25.33 20.38 15.88
CA ARG A 26 24.42 20.15 17.00
C ARG A 26 22.97 20.44 16.64
N ALA A 27 22.69 21.58 16.00
CA ALA A 27 21.34 21.94 15.55
C ALA A 27 20.76 20.90 14.57
N ARG A 28 21.58 20.34 13.65
CA ARG A 28 21.13 19.28 12.74
C ARG A 28 20.83 17.96 13.47
N GLN A 29 21.62 17.60 14.48
CA GLN A 29 21.37 16.42 15.30
C GLN A 29 20.11 16.58 16.16
N GLU A 30 19.93 17.75 16.77
CA GLU A 30 18.73 18.10 17.53
C GLU A 30 17.49 18.04 16.64
N MET A 31 17.54 18.64 15.43
CA MET A 31 16.44 18.56 14.46
C MET A 31 16.11 17.12 14.06
N GLN A 32 17.12 16.31 13.71
CA GLN A 32 16.90 14.88 13.39
C GLN A 32 16.28 14.09 14.54
N THR A 33 16.59 14.46 15.79
CA THR A 33 16.03 13.81 16.96
C THR A 33 14.56 14.20 17.15
N ILE A 34 14.24 15.49 16.96
CA ILE A 34 12.87 16.00 17.00
C ILE A 34 12.03 15.35 15.89
N ASP A 35 12.55 15.27 14.66
CA ASP A 35 11.87 14.67 13.51
C ASP A 35 11.54 13.19 13.79
N ARG A 36 12.50 12.41 14.31
CA ARG A 36 12.28 11.00 14.67
C ARG A 36 11.23 10.82 15.77
N LEU A 37 11.23 11.73 16.75
CA LEU A 37 10.24 11.69 17.83
C LEU A 37 8.84 11.99 17.29
N ALA A 38 8.72 13.04 16.46
CA ALA A 38 7.48 13.41 15.81
C ALA A 38 6.94 12.28 14.93
N ASP A 39 7.79 11.65 14.11
CA ASP A 39 7.44 10.49 13.28
C ASP A 39 6.97 9.30 14.13
N SER A 40 7.64 9.04 15.26
CA SER A 40 7.28 7.95 16.17
C SER A 40 5.92 8.20 16.84
N MET A 41 5.67 9.43 17.31
CA MET A 41 4.38 9.81 17.90
C MET A 41 3.25 9.78 16.86
N HIS A 42 3.52 10.24 15.65
CA HIS A 42 2.57 10.21 14.53
C HIS A 42 2.21 8.76 14.19
N LEU A 43 3.21 7.87 14.05
CA LEU A 43 2.97 6.46 13.77
C LEU A 43 2.21 5.76 14.91
N ALA A 44 2.52 6.06 16.17
CA ALA A 44 1.80 5.52 17.32
C ALA A 44 0.32 5.96 17.30
N SER A 45 0.05 7.26 17.13
CA SER A 45 -1.33 7.77 17.03
C SER A 45 -2.09 7.16 15.85
N PHE A 46 -1.41 6.91 14.72
CA PHE A 46 -2.00 6.23 13.59
C PHE A 46 -2.35 4.76 13.90
N ARG A 47 -1.52 4.05 14.68
CA ARG A 47 -1.79 2.68 15.11
C ARG A 47 -3.01 2.60 16.02
N ASP A 48 -3.08 3.46 17.02
CA ASP A 48 -4.24 3.55 17.92
C ASP A 48 -5.52 3.86 17.12
N TYR A 49 -5.42 4.72 16.10
CA TYR A 49 -6.54 5.00 15.20
C TYR A 49 -6.98 3.76 14.42
N LEU A 50 -6.05 2.98 13.87
CA LEU A 50 -6.37 1.78 13.08
C LEU A 50 -7.10 0.72 13.90
N GLU A 51 -6.74 0.55 15.18
CA GLU A 51 -7.40 -0.39 16.09
C GLU A 51 -8.89 -0.10 16.25
N VAL A 52 -9.29 1.16 16.15
CA VAL A 52 -10.71 1.57 16.27
C VAL A 52 -11.38 1.67 14.90
N ALA A 53 -10.63 2.09 13.88
CA ALA A 53 -11.18 2.41 12.56
C ALA A 53 -11.46 1.16 11.72
N VAL A 54 -10.63 0.11 11.81
CA VAL A 54 -10.78 -1.09 10.98
C VAL A 54 -11.79 -2.04 11.63
N GLN A 55 -13.01 -2.05 11.08
CA GLN A 55 -14.14 -2.84 11.60
C GLN A 55 -14.48 -4.03 10.70
N SER A 56 -13.99 -4.02 9.47
CA SER A 56 -14.33 -5.02 8.46
C SER A 56 -13.16 -5.28 7.51
N MET A 57 -13.27 -6.33 6.72
CA MET A 57 -12.40 -6.58 5.57
C MET A 57 -13.17 -7.36 4.49
N SER A 58 -12.80 -7.21 3.22
CA SER A 58 -13.35 -8.08 2.18
C SER A 58 -12.94 -9.54 2.41
N THR A 59 -13.84 -10.49 2.15
CA THR A 59 -13.61 -11.92 2.40
C THR A 59 -12.29 -12.49 1.85
N PRO A 60 -11.78 -12.08 0.66
CA PRO A 60 -10.51 -12.62 0.13
C PRO A 60 -9.25 -12.11 0.85
N VAL A 61 -9.35 -11.09 1.71
CA VAL A 61 -8.19 -10.42 2.32
C VAL A 61 -7.30 -11.40 3.11
N PRO A 62 -7.82 -12.26 4.02
CA PRO A 62 -6.98 -13.20 4.75
C PRO A 62 -6.28 -14.20 3.83
N ASP A 63 -6.96 -14.67 2.79
CA ASP A 63 -6.41 -15.64 1.84
C ASP A 63 -5.26 -15.02 1.03
N VAL A 64 -5.43 -13.78 0.56
CA VAL A 64 -4.37 -13.04 -0.15
C VAL A 64 -3.15 -12.80 0.75
N LEU A 65 -3.35 -12.47 2.03
CA LEU A 65 -2.26 -12.28 2.99
C LEU A 65 -1.53 -13.60 3.27
N ALA A 66 -2.27 -14.70 3.45
CA ALA A 66 -1.70 -16.02 3.67
C ALA A 66 -0.83 -16.47 2.49
N MET A 67 -1.21 -16.16 1.24
CA MET A 67 -0.42 -16.46 0.04
C MET A 67 0.98 -15.82 0.07
N VAL A 68 1.14 -14.70 0.76
CA VAL A 68 2.44 -14.01 0.91
C VAL A 68 3.09 -14.21 2.28
N GLY A 69 2.57 -15.15 3.07
CA GLY A 69 3.11 -15.46 4.40
C GLY A 69 2.88 -14.35 5.44
N SER A 70 1.85 -13.53 5.25
CA SER A 70 1.42 -12.50 6.22
C SER A 70 0.07 -12.87 6.83
N ASP A 71 -0.23 -12.29 7.99
CA ASP A 71 -1.56 -12.27 8.58
C ASP A 71 -2.12 -10.83 8.64
N VAL A 72 -3.37 -10.70 9.10
CA VAL A 72 -4.07 -9.42 9.20
C VAL A 72 -3.39 -8.49 10.21
N ALA A 73 -2.96 -9.02 11.36
CA ALA A 73 -2.33 -8.21 12.41
C ALA A 73 -1.00 -7.61 11.94
N SER A 74 -0.15 -8.42 11.31
CA SER A 74 1.13 -8.01 10.73
C SER A 74 0.92 -7.01 9.58
N ALA A 75 -0.09 -7.23 8.74
CA ALA A 75 -0.47 -6.30 7.70
C ALA A 75 -0.88 -4.93 8.27
N LEU A 76 -1.75 -4.91 9.29
CA LEU A 76 -2.12 -3.68 10.00
C LEU A 76 -0.92 -2.99 10.62
N HIS A 77 0.01 -3.76 11.21
CA HIS A 77 1.26 -3.23 11.77
C HIS A 77 2.25 -2.73 10.71
N SER A 78 2.06 -3.08 9.43
CA SER A 78 2.90 -2.58 8.34
C SER A 78 2.40 -1.25 7.74
N LEU A 79 1.08 -0.98 7.81
CA LEU A 79 0.45 0.20 7.22
C LEU A 79 1.12 1.51 7.62
N ARG A 80 1.32 2.44 6.70
CA ARG A 80 1.77 3.80 7.01
C ARG A 80 0.64 4.81 6.81
N PRO A 81 0.60 5.90 7.58
CA PRO A 81 -0.39 6.94 7.37
C PRO A 81 -0.22 7.53 5.96
N SER A 82 -1.32 7.75 5.25
CA SER A 82 -1.25 8.46 3.97
C SER A 82 -0.98 9.94 4.21
N GLN A 83 -0.51 10.66 3.18
CA GLN A 83 -0.27 12.12 3.26
C GLN A 83 -1.53 12.92 3.61
N ALA A 84 -2.72 12.33 3.41
CA ALA A 84 -3.99 12.97 3.70
C ALA A 84 -4.52 12.65 5.11
N TRP A 85 -3.88 11.74 5.85
CA TRP A 85 -4.14 11.56 7.28
C TRP A 85 -3.45 12.68 8.08
N PRO A 86 -4.05 13.22 9.16
CA PRO A 86 -5.33 12.85 9.77
C PRO A 86 -6.56 13.56 9.19
N SER A 87 -6.41 14.41 8.16
CA SER A 87 -7.52 15.22 7.62
C SER A 87 -8.70 14.39 7.05
N LEU A 88 -8.45 13.11 6.78
CA LEU A 88 -9.44 12.13 6.34
C LEU A 88 -10.02 11.26 7.48
N ALA A 89 -9.40 11.26 8.66
CA ALA A 89 -9.89 10.50 9.81
C ALA A 89 -11.27 11.02 10.25
N GLY A 90 -12.24 10.12 10.45
CA GLY A 90 -13.59 10.48 10.90
C GLY A 90 -14.52 11.03 9.82
N ARG A 91 -14.10 11.08 8.55
CA ARG A 91 -15.02 11.34 7.44
C ARG A 91 -15.82 10.08 7.15
N ASP A 92 -16.94 9.92 7.87
CA ASP A 92 -18.00 8.97 7.54
C ASP A 92 -18.50 9.28 6.14
N ARG A 93 -18.09 8.48 5.15
CA ARG A 93 -18.38 8.77 3.75
C ARG A 93 -19.18 7.64 3.14
N ARG A 94 -20.36 8.06 2.67
CA ARG A 94 -21.38 7.27 1.97
C ARG A 94 -20.76 6.27 0.98
N PRO A 95 -21.39 5.10 0.78
CA PRO A 95 -20.94 4.11 -0.18
C PRO A 95 -20.73 4.76 -1.55
N ILE A 96 -19.52 4.61 -2.08
CA ILE A 96 -19.10 5.21 -3.35
C ILE A 96 -19.83 4.48 -4.49
N PRO A 97 -20.45 5.20 -5.44
CA PRO A 97 -20.96 4.61 -6.67
C PRO A 97 -19.83 3.96 -7.48
N LEU A 98 -20.05 2.71 -7.91
CA LEU A 98 -19.10 1.85 -8.64
C LEU A 98 -18.40 2.49 -9.86
N LEU A 99 -19.02 3.50 -10.48
CA LEU A 99 -18.54 4.16 -11.70
C LEU A 99 -17.20 4.92 -11.54
N GLU A 100 -16.77 5.21 -10.31
CA GLU A 100 -15.50 5.91 -10.05
C GLU A 100 -14.32 4.98 -9.75
N TRP A 101 -14.56 3.66 -9.68
CA TRP A 101 -13.51 2.68 -9.41
C TRP A 101 -12.80 2.24 -10.68
N ARG A 102 -11.82 3.05 -11.08
CA ARG A 102 -10.92 2.72 -12.17
C ARG A 102 -9.72 1.95 -11.62
N ILE A 103 -9.45 0.77 -12.20
CA ILE A 103 -8.20 0.05 -11.97
C ILE A 103 -7.08 0.75 -12.75
N PRO A 104 -5.86 0.88 -12.20
CA PRO A 104 -4.69 1.23 -12.97
C PRO A 104 -4.51 0.37 -14.20
N THR A 105 -4.69 0.99 -15.33
CA THR A 105 -4.39 0.36 -16.60
C THR A 105 -2.95 0.65 -16.95
N PHE A 106 -2.06 -0.30 -16.65
CA PHE A 106 -0.64 -0.17 -16.96
C PHE A 106 -0.38 -0.43 -18.45
N GLY A 107 -0.76 0.54 -19.28
CA GLY A 107 -0.28 0.68 -20.64
C GLY A 107 1.10 1.34 -20.67
N GLY A 108 2.16 0.52 -20.63
CA GLY A 108 3.43 0.88 -21.26
C GLY A 108 4.63 1.20 -20.34
N ARG A 109 5.73 0.48 -20.65
CA ARG A 109 7.13 0.67 -20.26
C ARG A 109 7.57 0.06 -18.93
N ARG A 110 8.34 -1.02 -19.09
CA ARG A 110 9.41 -1.50 -18.19
C ARG A 110 10.09 -0.32 -17.49
N GLY A 111 9.81 -0.14 -16.21
CA GLY A 111 10.47 0.84 -15.38
C GLY A 111 10.09 0.60 -13.94
N ARG A 112 11.09 0.30 -13.10
CA ARG A 112 10.99 0.39 -11.64
C ARG A 112 10.17 1.63 -11.23
N PRO A 113 9.42 1.58 -10.12
CA PRO A 113 8.82 2.78 -9.55
C PRO A 113 9.95 3.71 -9.11
N ARG A 114 10.30 4.67 -9.96
CA ARG A 114 11.25 5.75 -9.66
C ARG A 114 10.43 7.01 -9.41
N GLY A 115 10.18 7.29 -8.14
CA GLY A 115 9.73 8.61 -7.68
C GLY A 115 8.29 8.99 -8.04
N PRO A 116 7.79 10.09 -7.47
CA PRO A 116 6.37 10.37 -7.31
C PRO A 116 5.78 10.83 -8.64
N ARG A 117 5.25 9.88 -9.42
CA ARG A 117 4.27 10.18 -10.44
C ARG A 117 2.90 9.77 -9.91
N THR A 118 2.21 10.82 -9.47
CA THR A 118 0.77 11.00 -9.39
C THR A 118 0.08 10.47 -10.65
N ASP A 119 -0.21 9.17 -10.68
CA ASP A 119 -1.47 8.66 -11.21
C ASP A 119 -2.19 8.05 -10.01
N ALA A 120 -2.56 8.95 -9.09
CA ALA A 120 -3.39 8.64 -7.95
C ALA A 120 -4.79 8.33 -8.46
N TYR A 121 -5.04 7.05 -8.71
CA TYR A 121 -6.39 6.53 -8.66
C TYR A 121 -6.94 6.85 -7.28
N ALA A 122 -7.94 7.72 -7.24
CA ALA A 122 -8.72 7.98 -6.05
C ALA A 122 -9.51 6.72 -5.70
N LEU A 123 -8.86 5.74 -5.05
CA LEU A 123 -9.59 5.01 -4.01
C LEU A 123 -10.03 6.09 -3.03
N PRO A 124 -11.33 6.37 -2.88
CA PRO A 124 -11.74 7.51 -2.09
C PRO A 124 -11.30 7.25 -0.65
N TYR A 125 -10.33 8.04 -0.20
CA TYR A 125 -9.88 8.13 1.18
C TYR A 125 -9.09 6.91 1.69
N ARG A 126 -7.94 6.60 1.06
CA ARG A 126 -6.93 5.74 1.71
C ARG A 126 -6.42 6.41 2.98
N ILE A 127 -6.71 5.81 4.12
CA ILE A 127 -6.24 6.29 5.44
C ILE A 127 -4.78 5.88 5.64
N GLY A 128 -4.41 4.71 5.16
CA GLY A 128 -3.03 4.27 5.06
C GLY A 128 -2.88 3.06 4.17
N ASP A 129 -1.63 2.77 3.81
CA ASP A 129 -1.27 1.66 2.94
C ASP A 129 0.11 1.08 3.28
N ALA A 130 0.36 -0.14 2.82
CA ALA A 130 1.66 -0.79 2.88
C ALA A 130 1.77 -1.83 1.77
N ILE A 131 2.98 -1.95 1.22
CA ILE A 131 3.35 -3.09 0.37
C ILE A 131 3.85 -4.19 1.31
N VAL A 132 3.09 -5.28 1.40
CA VAL A 132 3.37 -6.42 2.30
C VAL A 132 4.26 -7.45 1.63
N SER A 133 4.23 -7.50 0.29
CA SER A 133 5.15 -8.31 -0.50
C SER A 133 5.48 -7.59 -1.81
N ASP A 134 6.77 -7.55 -2.15
CA ASP A 134 7.32 -7.03 -3.41
C ASP A 134 8.17 -8.15 -4.03
N GLY A 135 7.54 -8.93 -4.93
CA GLY A 135 8.15 -10.08 -5.57
C GLY A 135 9.17 -9.69 -6.65
N ALA A 136 10.13 -10.57 -6.91
CA ALA A 136 11.22 -10.33 -7.87
C ALA A 136 10.78 -10.11 -9.34
N LEU A 137 9.51 -10.31 -9.67
CA LEU A 137 8.95 -10.30 -11.03
C LEU A 137 7.66 -9.47 -11.17
N ALA A 138 7.53 -8.37 -10.43
CA ALA A 138 6.39 -7.44 -10.47
C ALA A 138 5.05 -7.96 -9.90
N ASP A 139 5.09 -9.12 -9.25
CA ASP A 139 4.01 -9.56 -8.37
C ASP A 139 4.14 -8.81 -7.04
N TRP A 140 3.04 -8.23 -6.57
CA TRP A 140 3.05 -7.50 -5.30
C TRP A 140 1.69 -7.59 -4.62
N VAL A 141 1.72 -7.44 -3.29
CA VAL A 141 0.52 -7.33 -2.47
C VAL A 141 0.60 -6.03 -1.67
N GLN A 142 -0.38 -5.16 -1.90
CA GLN A 142 -0.62 -3.96 -1.11
C GLN A 142 -1.84 -4.19 -0.24
N VAL A 143 -1.77 -3.68 0.96
CA VAL A 143 -2.90 -3.56 1.86
C VAL A 143 -3.18 -2.08 2.06
N ALA A 144 -4.45 -1.71 2.08
CA ALA A 144 -4.88 -0.35 2.35
C ALA A 144 -6.12 -0.35 3.24
N VAL A 145 -6.31 0.74 3.99
CA VAL A 145 -7.53 0.98 4.75
C VAL A 145 -8.38 2.01 4.02
N SER A 146 -9.59 1.60 3.64
CA SER A 146 -10.57 2.41 2.92
C SER A 146 -11.86 2.47 3.73
N GLY A 147 -12.14 3.63 4.33
CA GLY A 147 -13.20 3.76 5.32
C GLY A 147 -12.97 2.79 6.50
N PRO A 148 -13.98 2.03 6.94
CA PRO A 148 -13.85 1.08 8.04
C PRO A 148 -13.36 -0.31 7.61
N SER A 149 -12.84 -0.45 6.39
CA SER A 149 -12.49 -1.75 5.81
C SER A 149 -11.01 -1.86 5.46
N LEU A 150 -10.41 -3.01 5.81
CA LEU A 150 -9.10 -3.44 5.35
C LEU A 150 -9.24 -4.12 3.99
N GLU A 151 -8.43 -3.69 3.03
CA GLU A 151 -8.57 -4.05 1.63
C GLU A 151 -7.23 -4.37 0.99
N VAL A 152 -7.26 -5.20 -0.05
CA VAL A 152 -6.06 -5.66 -0.75
C VAL A 152 -6.06 -5.26 -2.21
N THR A 153 -4.87 -5.01 -2.72
CA THR A 153 -4.60 -5.08 -4.15
C THR A 153 -3.46 -6.07 -4.35
N MET A 154 -3.67 -7.07 -5.19
CA MET A 154 -2.69 -8.10 -5.51
C MET A 154 -2.49 -8.11 -7.01
N ARG A 155 -1.24 -8.02 -7.43
CA ARG A 155 -0.84 -8.26 -8.81
C ARG A 155 -0.15 -9.61 -8.91
N GLY A 156 -0.61 -10.43 -9.85
CA GLY A 156 0.00 -11.71 -10.16
C GLY A 156 0.02 -11.91 -11.66
N GLY A 157 1.21 -12.05 -12.26
CA GLY A 157 1.41 -12.42 -13.67
C GLY A 157 0.48 -11.73 -14.69
N SER A 158 -0.66 -12.35 -14.99
CA SER A 158 -1.63 -11.93 -16.00
C SER A 158 -2.89 -11.23 -15.46
N PHE A 159 -2.97 -10.96 -14.15
CA PHE A 159 -4.11 -10.25 -13.59
C PHE A 159 -3.74 -9.38 -12.37
N GLU A 160 -4.64 -8.44 -12.08
CA GLU A 160 -4.64 -7.65 -10.86
C GLU A 160 -6.00 -7.83 -10.17
N LEU A 161 -5.99 -8.19 -8.90
CA LEU A 161 -7.16 -8.22 -8.03
C LEU A 161 -7.14 -6.98 -7.15
N SER A 162 -8.26 -6.27 -7.07
CA SER A 162 -8.50 -5.22 -6.08
C SER A 162 -9.81 -5.50 -5.34
N THR A 163 -9.80 -5.40 -4.02
CA THR A 163 -11.01 -5.41 -3.19
C THR A 163 -11.27 -4.04 -2.61
N VAL A 164 -12.54 -3.66 -2.44
CA VAL A 164 -12.95 -2.61 -1.50
C VAL A 164 -14.42 -2.86 -1.08
N ALA A 165 -14.74 -2.66 0.19
CA ALA A 165 -16.08 -2.70 0.78
C ALA A 165 -16.90 -3.95 0.42
N GLY A 166 -16.27 -5.13 0.43
CA GLY A 166 -16.92 -6.40 0.11
C GLY A 166 -17.20 -6.64 -1.37
N ARG A 167 -16.60 -5.82 -2.24
CA ARG A 167 -16.58 -6.00 -3.68
C ARG A 167 -15.17 -6.23 -4.16
N ALA A 168 -15.06 -6.94 -5.27
CA ALA A 168 -13.79 -7.21 -5.90
C ALA A 168 -13.86 -6.95 -7.41
N LYS A 169 -12.71 -6.61 -7.96
CA LYS A 169 -12.51 -6.46 -9.40
C LYS A 169 -11.21 -7.14 -9.78
N VAL A 170 -11.27 -7.97 -10.82
CA VAL A 170 -10.12 -8.61 -11.46
C VAL A 170 -9.89 -7.94 -12.80
N LEU A 171 -8.76 -7.27 -12.98
CA LEU A 171 -8.29 -6.79 -14.27
C LEU A 171 -7.40 -7.86 -14.90
N LEU A 172 -7.86 -8.47 -15.98
CA LEU A 172 -7.05 -9.32 -16.84
C LEU A 172 -6.21 -8.43 -17.75
N THR A 173 -4.91 -8.70 -17.85
CA THR A 173 -4.02 -7.93 -18.76
C THR A 173 -4.37 -8.14 -20.24
N ALA A 174 -5.00 -9.27 -20.55
CA ALA A 174 -5.50 -9.57 -21.88
C ALA A 174 -6.87 -8.92 -22.10
N ARG A 175 -7.05 -8.32 -23.27
CA ARG A 175 -8.36 -7.85 -23.72
C ARG A 175 -9.13 -9.02 -24.31
N LEU A 176 -10.19 -9.46 -23.65
CA LEU A 176 -11.07 -10.51 -24.14
C LEU A 176 -11.89 -10.03 -25.35
N PRO A 177 -12.39 -10.93 -26.22
CA PRO A 177 -13.37 -10.55 -27.24
C PRO A 177 -14.62 -9.94 -26.61
N ALA A 178 -15.22 -8.93 -27.24
CA ALA A 178 -16.41 -8.24 -26.71
C ALA A 178 -17.58 -9.20 -26.43
N THR A 179 -17.74 -10.22 -27.28
CA THR A 179 -18.74 -11.29 -27.11
C THR A 179 -18.51 -12.12 -25.84
N VAL A 180 -17.25 -12.33 -25.46
CA VAL A 180 -16.88 -13.01 -24.22
C VAL A 180 -17.19 -12.11 -23.02
N VAL A 181 -16.81 -10.83 -23.09
CA VAL A 181 -17.08 -9.85 -22.03
C VAL A 181 -18.58 -9.75 -21.73
N SER A 182 -19.42 -9.61 -22.77
CA SER A 182 -20.88 -9.57 -22.59
C SER A 182 -21.45 -10.85 -21.99
N ALA A 183 -20.79 -11.99 -22.20
CA ALA A 183 -21.21 -13.29 -21.68
C ALA A 183 -20.63 -13.60 -20.29
N CYS A 184 -19.79 -12.74 -19.71
CA CYS A 184 -19.22 -12.96 -18.39
C CYS A 184 -20.24 -12.75 -17.26
N VAL A 185 -21.11 -11.75 -17.38
CA VAL A 185 -22.07 -11.39 -16.33
C VAL A 185 -23.01 -12.55 -16.01
N GLY A 186 -23.19 -12.86 -14.73
CA GLY A 186 -23.99 -13.98 -14.23
C GLY A 186 -23.26 -15.32 -14.21
N ARG A 187 -22.03 -15.41 -14.71
CA ARG A 187 -21.23 -16.64 -14.63
C ARG A 187 -20.41 -16.70 -13.34
N ARG A 188 -20.04 -17.92 -12.92
CA ARG A 188 -19.08 -18.13 -11.82
C ARG A 188 -17.69 -17.68 -12.27
N LEU A 189 -16.98 -16.95 -11.41
CA LEU A 189 -15.66 -16.40 -11.67
C LEU A 189 -14.62 -17.50 -11.90
N ASP A 190 -14.70 -18.61 -11.16
CA ASP A 190 -13.80 -19.76 -11.29
C ASP A 190 -13.87 -20.43 -12.68
N SER A 191 -14.99 -20.25 -13.40
CA SER A 191 -15.15 -20.69 -14.80
C SER A 191 -14.49 -19.76 -15.83
N LEU A 192 -14.01 -18.59 -15.39
CA LEU A 192 -13.38 -17.57 -16.23
C LEU A 192 -11.90 -17.39 -15.89
N VAL A 193 -11.56 -17.46 -14.59
CA VAL A 193 -10.22 -17.21 -14.08
C VAL A 193 -9.78 -18.39 -13.21
N ALA A 194 -8.90 -19.23 -13.76
CA ALA A 194 -8.32 -20.35 -13.05
C ALA A 194 -7.23 -19.86 -12.08
N HIS A 195 -7.63 -19.52 -10.85
CA HIS A 195 -6.72 -19.11 -9.80
C HIS A 195 -7.18 -19.67 -8.43
N PRO A 196 -6.27 -20.17 -7.57
CA PRO A 196 -6.63 -20.79 -6.29
C PRO A 196 -7.50 -19.90 -5.39
N LEU A 197 -7.31 -18.58 -5.47
CA LEU A 197 -8.10 -17.61 -4.70
C LEU A 197 -9.60 -17.60 -5.06
N PHE A 198 -9.96 -18.03 -6.26
CA PHE A 198 -11.35 -18.00 -6.74
C PHE A 198 -11.97 -19.40 -6.81
N ALA A 199 -11.15 -20.45 -6.74
CA ALA A 199 -11.60 -21.83 -6.78
C ALA A 199 -12.59 -22.11 -5.64
N ASP A 200 -13.75 -22.68 -6.00
CA ASP A 200 -14.78 -23.11 -5.05
C ASP A 200 -15.40 -21.98 -4.19
N ARG A 201 -15.27 -20.71 -4.61
CA ARG A 201 -15.79 -19.54 -3.86
C ARG A 201 -17.15 -19.01 -4.33
N ASP A 202 -17.79 -19.67 -5.31
CA ASP A 202 -19.11 -19.31 -5.86
C ASP A 202 -19.30 -17.81 -6.23
N TYR A 203 -18.21 -17.08 -6.48
CA TYR A 203 -18.28 -15.68 -6.86
C TYR A 203 -18.96 -15.53 -8.22
N ILE A 204 -20.04 -14.76 -8.25
CA ILE A 204 -20.79 -14.48 -9.47
C ILE A 204 -20.35 -13.13 -10.03
N VAL A 205 -20.02 -13.11 -11.32
CA VAL A 205 -19.68 -11.88 -12.02
C VAL A 205 -20.90 -10.97 -12.11
N THR A 206 -20.77 -9.76 -11.56
CA THR A 206 -21.81 -8.73 -11.54
C THR A 206 -21.59 -7.67 -12.63
N GLY A 207 -20.36 -7.51 -13.10
CA GLY A 207 -19.99 -6.57 -14.16
C GLY A 207 -18.79 -7.05 -14.96
N ALA A 208 -18.72 -6.67 -16.24
CA ALA A 208 -17.55 -6.90 -17.07
C ALA A 208 -17.43 -5.82 -18.13
N GLU A 209 -16.24 -5.24 -18.28
CA GLU A 209 -16.00 -4.14 -19.21
C GLU A 209 -14.56 -4.14 -19.73
N HIS A 210 -14.33 -3.39 -20.80
CA HIS A 210 -12.98 -3.08 -21.24
C HIS A 210 -12.49 -1.80 -20.57
N LEU A 211 -11.30 -1.88 -19.98
CA LEU A 211 -10.55 -0.71 -19.52
C LEU A 211 -9.28 -0.57 -20.36
N ASP A 212 -8.59 0.57 -20.22
CA ASP A 212 -7.33 0.91 -20.89
C ASP A 212 -6.13 -0.02 -20.59
N GLY A 213 -6.33 -1.26 -20.17
CA GLY A 213 -5.27 -2.21 -19.79
C GLY A 213 -5.69 -3.67 -19.92
N GLY A 214 -6.91 -3.92 -20.44
CA GLY A 214 -7.45 -5.25 -20.66
C GLY A 214 -8.94 -5.34 -20.37
N THR A 215 -9.36 -6.44 -19.76
CA THR A 215 -10.75 -6.69 -19.40
C THR A 215 -10.90 -6.73 -17.89
N ALA A 216 -11.79 -5.90 -17.35
CA ALA A 216 -12.10 -5.91 -15.94
C ALA A 216 -13.39 -6.70 -15.67
N ILE A 217 -13.38 -7.50 -14.62
CA ILE A 217 -14.47 -8.36 -14.18
C ILE A 217 -14.76 -8.02 -12.72
N GLU A 218 -16.00 -7.64 -12.43
CA GLU A 218 -16.48 -7.24 -11.11
C GLU A 218 -17.37 -8.32 -10.50
N PHE A 219 -17.27 -8.50 -9.19
CA PHE A 219 -18.05 -9.49 -8.43
C PHE A 219 -18.15 -9.08 -6.96
N ASP A 220 -19.22 -9.52 -6.29
CA ASP A 220 -19.38 -9.33 -4.85
C ASP A 220 -18.66 -10.47 -4.09
N VAL A 221 -17.87 -10.10 -3.08
CA VAL A 221 -17.12 -11.05 -2.24
C VAL A 221 -17.59 -11.07 -0.79
N GLY A 222 -18.42 -10.11 -0.40
CA GLY A 222 -18.88 -9.94 0.98
C GLY A 222 -17.79 -9.42 1.92
N GLN A 223 -18.17 -9.17 3.16
CA GLN A 223 -17.27 -8.67 4.20
C GLN A 223 -17.28 -9.59 5.41
N VAL A 224 -16.14 -9.64 6.08
CA VAL A 224 -15.96 -10.26 7.39
C VAL A 224 -15.78 -9.13 8.40
N ILE A 225 -16.50 -9.20 9.53
CA ILE A 225 -16.34 -8.25 10.62
C ILE A 225 -15.05 -8.59 11.38
N VAL A 226 -14.22 -7.58 11.61
CA VAL A 226 -13.00 -7.71 12.42
C VAL A 226 -13.41 -7.48 13.87
N SER A 227 -13.36 -8.53 14.68
CA SER A 227 -13.47 -8.38 16.13
C SER A 227 -12.15 -7.83 16.65
N THR A 228 -12.09 -6.52 16.88
CA THR A 228 -10.98 -5.90 17.61
C THR A 228 -11.21 -6.17 19.10
N SER A 229 -10.31 -6.97 19.69
CA SER A 229 -10.30 -7.36 21.10
C SER A 229 -9.84 -6.23 22.01
#